data_AF-A0AA37J024-F1
#
_entry.id   AF-A0AA37J024-F1
#
_cell.length_a   1.000
_cell.length_b   1.000
_cell.length_c   1.000
_cell.angle_alpha   90.00
_cell.angle_beta   90.00
_cell.angle_gamma   90.00
#
_symmetry.space_group_name_H-M   'P 1'
#
loop_
_entity.id
_entity.type
_entity.pdbx_description
1 polymer ?
#
loop_
_entity_poly.entity_id
_entity_poly.type
_entity_poly.pdbx_seq_one_letter_code
_entity_poly.pdbx_strand_id
1 'polypeptide(L)'
;MNPNIEVIAHDLWAVNFQWVKEGWIKELRFVPDAKCNCEYACLKDDGTMVINKGSEFYPMLKSFMLKIIQRTDSELKDSVQNLNNKAVLDGYERLYLNVMEWEIKRRCIKQAYLLNHPKSTLKEKIKKYLWKVGEKYGFYQNSD
;
A
#
# COMPACT_ATOMS: atom_id res chain seq x y z
N MET A 1 5.17 14.34 10.47
CA MET A 1 5.10 12.88 10.21
C MET A 1 5.66 12.18 11.45
N ASN A 2 5.04 11.09 11.91
CA ASN A 2 5.41 10.42 13.15
C ASN A 2 6.83 9.82 13.05
N PRO A 3 7.77 10.12 13.97
CA PRO A 3 9.17 9.68 13.88
C PRO A 3 9.33 8.16 13.98
N ASN A 4 8.31 7.46 14.50
CA ASN A 4 8.29 6.02 14.64
C ASN A 4 7.92 5.27 13.35
N ILE A 5 7.51 6.01 12.30
CA ILE A 5 7.20 5.48 10.98
C ILE A 5 8.36 5.81 10.05
N GLU A 6 8.98 4.76 9.50
CA GLU A 6 10.00 4.87 8.48
C GLU A 6 9.33 4.73 7.10
N VAL A 7 9.29 5.79 6.30
CA VAL A 7 8.88 5.70 4.89
C VAL A 7 10.06 5.24 4.06
N ILE A 8 9.97 4.01 3.54
CA ILE A 8 11.02 3.40 2.72
C ILE A 8 10.81 3.77 1.24
N ALA A 9 9.57 3.71 0.77
CA ALA A 9 9.13 4.16 -0.54
C ALA A 9 7.67 4.64 -0.47
N HIS A 10 7.15 5.22 -1.55
CA HIS A 10 5.79 5.79 -1.59
C HIS A 10 4.71 4.83 -1.02
N ASP A 11 4.72 3.57 -1.46
CA ASP A 11 3.76 2.55 -1.01
C ASP A 11 4.39 1.48 -0.07
N LEU A 12 5.56 1.76 0.52
CA LEU A 12 6.26 0.83 1.43
C LEU A 12 6.79 1.56 2.66
N TRP A 13 6.21 1.29 3.81
CA TRP A 13 6.58 1.88 5.09
C TRP A 13 7.03 0.80 6.06
N ALA A 14 7.68 1.19 7.16
CA ALA A 14 8.04 0.32 8.26
C ALA A 14 7.72 0.96 9.61
N VAL A 15 7.27 0.13 10.54
CA VAL A 15 6.92 0.55 11.89
C VAL A 15 7.11 -0.62 12.85
N ASN A 16 7.44 -0.36 14.12
CA ASN A 16 7.37 -1.42 15.12
C ASN A 16 5.91 -1.73 15.43
N PHE A 17 5.45 -2.95 15.13
CA PHE A 17 4.04 -3.32 15.30
C PHE A 17 3.61 -3.34 16.76
N GLN A 18 4.54 -3.50 17.71
CA GLN A 18 4.24 -3.41 19.12
C GLN A 18 3.69 -2.03 19.50
N TRP A 19 4.26 -0.95 18.94
CA TRP A 19 3.77 0.42 19.15
C TRP A 19 2.39 0.66 18.52
N VAL A 20 2.07 -0.06 17.44
CA VAL A 20 0.73 0.01 16.85
C VAL A 20 -0.27 -0.71 17.76
N LYS A 21 0.06 -1.90 18.26
CA LYS A 21 -0.77 -2.69 19.19
C LYS A 21 -1.03 -1.95 20.50
N GLU A 22 -0.02 -1.27 21.03
CA GLU A 22 -0.12 -0.44 22.25
C GLU A 22 -0.86 0.89 22.01
N GLY A 23 -1.27 1.19 20.78
CA GLY A 23 -2.07 2.36 20.45
C GLY A 23 -1.27 3.67 20.38
N TRP A 24 0.06 3.60 20.32
CA TRP A 24 0.94 4.77 20.21
C TRP A 24 0.95 5.35 18.79
N ILE A 25 0.60 4.54 17.79
CA ILE A 25 0.55 4.93 16.38
C ILE A 25 -0.88 4.74 15.86
N LYS A 26 -1.74 5.70 16.17
CA LYS A 26 -3.19 5.67 15.85
C LYS A 26 -3.49 5.99 14.38
N GLU A 27 -2.52 6.56 13.68
CA GLU A 27 -2.61 6.93 12.26
C GLU A 27 -2.56 5.72 11.31
N LEU A 28 -2.11 4.55 11.80
CA LEU A 28 -2.10 3.32 11.01
C LEU A 28 -3.38 2.52 11.27
N ARG A 29 -4.19 2.38 10.22
CA ARG A 29 -5.35 1.48 10.18
C ARG A 29 -5.09 0.40 9.15
N PHE A 30 -5.06 -0.85 9.59
CA PHE A 30 -4.79 -2.01 8.73
C PHE A 30 -6.08 -2.69 8.29
N VAL A 31 -6.06 -3.30 7.11
CA VAL A 31 -7.17 -4.09 6.59
C VAL A 31 -7.20 -5.44 7.34
N PRO A 32 -8.30 -5.80 8.03
CA PRO A 32 -8.37 -7.02 8.84
C PRO A 32 -8.15 -8.33 8.05
N ASP A 33 -8.58 -8.36 6.79
CA ASP A 33 -8.57 -9.55 5.90
C ASP A 33 -7.48 -9.51 4.82
N ALA A 34 -6.50 -8.62 4.93
CA ALA A 34 -5.30 -8.78 4.13
C ALA A 34 -4.66 -10.09 4.56
N LYS A 35 -4.52 -11.07 3.67
CA LYS A 35 -3.76 -12.35 3.85
C LYS A 35 -2.27 -12.14 4.19
N CYS A 36 -1.90 -11.00 4.75
CA CYS A 36 -0.58 -10.72 5.26
C CYS A 36 -0.44 -11.39 6.62
N ASN A 37 0.70 -12.04 6.87
CA ASN A 37 1.03 -12.45 8.23
C ASN A 37 1.29 -11.17 9.03
N CYS A 38 0.34 -10.81 9.90
CA CYS A 38 0.38 -9.62 10.73
C CYS A 38 1.56 -9.60 11.72
N GLU A 39 2.36 -10.66 11.78
CA GLU A 39 3.66 -10.69 12.44
C GLU A 39 4.75 -9.92 11.66
N TYR A 40 4.71 -9.95 10.33
CA TYR A 40 5.78 -9.46 9.45
C TYR A 40 5.38 -8.26 8.60
N ALA A 41 4.13 -8.23 8.11
CA ALA A 41 3.64 -7.17 7.26
C ALA A 41 2.12 -7.02 7.36
N CYS A 42 1.64 -5.79 7.14
CA CYS A 42 0.22 -5.46 7.09
C CYS A 42 -0.05 -4.51 5.93
N LEU A 43 -1.27 -4.58 5.37
CA LEU A 43 -1.73 -3.68 4.32
C LEU A 43 -2.67 -2.61 4.90
N LYS A 44 -2.49 -1.37 4.45
CA LYS A 44 -3.46 -0.29 4.62
C LYS A 44 -4.52 -0.33 3.52
N ASP A 45 -5.64 0.32 3.77
CA ASP A 45 -6.76 0.51 2.84
C ASP A 45 -6.37 1.23 1.54
N ASP A 46 -5.41 2.15 1.62
CA ASP A 46 -4.84 2.89 0.49
C ASP A 46 -3.82 2.10 -0.35
N GLY A 47 -3.62 0.82 -0.04
CA GLY A 47 -2.64 -0.05 -0.71
C GLY A 47 -1.18 0.22 -0.34
N THR A 48 -0.92 0.88 0.79
CA THR A 48 0.42 0.98 1.37
C THR A 48 0.74 -0.30 2.14
N MET A 49 1.90 -0.89 1.85
CA MET A 49 2.45 -1.99 2.63
C MET A 49 3.21 -1.43 3.83
N VAL A 50 2.98 -2.00 5.02
CA VAL A 50 3.73 -1.66 6.23
C VAL A 50 4.41 -2.91 6.76
N ILE A 51 5.74 -2.90 6.85
CA ILE A 51 6.53 -4.03 7.38
C ILE A 51 6.88 -3.81 8.85
N ASN A 52 6.93 -4.91 9.62
CA ASN A 52 7.21 -4.87 11.05
C ASN A 52 8.71 -4.69 11.31
N LYS A 53 9.10 -3.50 11.77
CA LYS A 53 10.47 -3.16 12.15
C LYS A 53 10.95 -3.90 13.42
N GLY A 54 10.02 -4.38 14.24
CA GLY A 54 10.32 -5.18 15.43
C GLY A 54 10.63 -6.65 15.14
N SER A 55 10.46 -7.11 13.89
CA SER A 55 10.79 -8.48 13.49
C SER A 55 12.30 -8.63 13.25
N GLU A 56 12.88 -9.76 13.65
CA GLU A 56 14.26 -10.11 13.31
C GLU A 56 14.49 -10.21 11.79
N PHE A 57 13.45 -10.55 11.02
CA PHE A 57 13.51 -10.63 9.57
C PHE A 57 13.41 -9.26 8.88
N TYR A 58 13.25 -8.15 9.62
CA TYR A 58 13.06 -6.82 9.05
C TYR A 58 14.10 -6.44 7.97
N PRO A 59 15.42 -6.60 8.18
CA PRO A 59 16.40 -6.24 7.15
C PRO A 59 16.22 -7.04 5.85
N MET A 60 15.91 -8.34 5.98
CA MET A 60 15.68 -9.23 4.85
C MET A 60 14.38 -8.87 4.12
N LEU A 61 13.29 -8.68 4.86
CA LEU A 61 11.98 -8.29 4.33
C LEU A 61 12.05 -6.95 3.59
N LYS A 62 12.73 -5.96 4.17
CA LYS A 62 12.96 -4.65 3.53
C LYS A 62 13.69 -4.81 2.19
N SER A 63 14.74 -5.62 2.16
CA SER A 63 15.51 -5.90 0.94
C SER A 63 14.66 -6.58 -0.13
N PHE A 64 13.86 -7.58 0.23
CA PHE A 64 12.97 -8.26 -0.71
C PHE A 64 11.87 -7.36 -1.24
N MET A 65 11.15 -6.66 -0.35
CA MET A 65 10.06 -5.76 -0.75
C MET A 65 10.55 -4.70 -1.73
N LEU A 66 11.73 -4.11 -1.49
CA LEU A 66 12.33 -3.11 -2.39
C LEU A 66 12.60 -3.68 -3.79
N LYS A 67 13.07 -4.93 -3.89
CA LYS A 67 13.32 -5.60 -5.18
C LYS A 67 12.01 -6.03 -5.86
N ILE A 68 11.06 -6.52 -5.09
CA ILE A 68 9.78 -7.08 -5.58
C ILE A 68 8.86 -5.99 -6.10
N ILE A 69 8.79 -4.83 -5.43
CA ILE A 69 7.99 -3.68 -5.88
C ILE A 69 8.40 -3.18 -7.27
N GLN A 70 9.68 -3.35 -7.64
CA GLN A 70 10.19 -2.94 -8.95
C GLN A 70 9.79 -3.87 -10.09
N ARG A 71 9.28 -5.07 -9.78
CA ARG A 71 8.90 -6.07 -10.80
C ARG A 71 7.56 -5.74 -11.44
N THR A 72 7.41 -6.12 -12.69
CA THR A 72 6.13 -6.07 -13.42
C THR A 72 5.14 -7.12 -12.91
N ASP A 73 3.86 -6.96 -13.22
CA ASP A 73 2.82 -7.93 -12.84
C ASP A 73 3.05 -9.31 -13.46
N SER A 74 3.58 -9.38 -14.70
CA SER A 74 3.93 -10.63 -15.36
C SER A 74 5.07 -11.34 -14.65
N GLU A 75 6.18 -10.63 -14.38
CA GLU A 75 7.34 -11.22 -13.70
C GLU A 75 7.00 -11.76 -12.30
N LEU A 76 6.11 -11.06 -11.56
CA LEU A 76 5.62 -11.53 -10.26
C LEU A 76 4.79 -12.80 -10.40
N LYS A 77 3.83 -12.83 -11.34
CA LYS A 77 2.98 -14.00 -11.57
C LYS A 77 3.79 -15.21 -12.00
N ASP A 78 4.74 -15.04 -12.92
CA ASP A 78 5.62 -16.11 -13.39
C ASP A 78 6.48 -16.65 -12.24
N SER A 79 7.04 -15.76 -11.41
CA SER A 79 7.84 -16.15 -10.24
C SER A 79 7.03 -16.95 -9.22
N VAL A 80 5.79 -16.51 -8.94
CA VAL A 80 4.87 -17.21 -8.02
C VAL A 80 4.48 -18.57 -8.59
N GLN A 81 4.13 -18.65 -9.88
CA GLN A 81 3.80 -19.91 -10.55
C GLN A 81 4.96 -20.90 -10.49
N ASN A 82 6.18 -20.44 -10.76
CA ASN A 82 7.38 -21.27 -10.73
C ASN A 82 7.66 -21.86 -9.33
N LEU A 83 7.44 -21.10 -8.27
CA LEU A 83 7.57 -21.62 -6.90
C LEU A 83 6.44 -22.57 -6.54
N ASN A 84 5.20 -22.26 -6.92
CA ASN A 84 4.05 -23.14 -6.67
C ASN A 84 4.16 -24.49 -7.40
N ASN A 85 4.90 -24.56 -8.50
CA ASN A 85 5.18 -25.82 -9.21
C ASN A 85 6.21 -26.71 -8.51
N LYS A 86 6.95 -26.20 -7.49
CA LYS A 86 7.90 -27.01 -6.73
C LYS A 86 7.17 -27.89 -5.72
N ALA A 87 7.57 -29.17 -5.63
CA ALA A 87 6.95 -30.12 -4.71
C ALA A 87 7.19 -29.78 -3.23
N VAL A 88 8.35 -29.20 -2.91
CA VAL A 88 8.73 -28.77 -1.55
C VAL A 88 9.42 -27.41 -1.66
N LEU A 89 9.00 -26.49 -0.80
CA LEU A 89 9.63 -25.18 -0.63
C LEU A 89 10.39 -25.14 0.68
N ASP A 90 11.62 -24.64 0.64
CA ASP A 90 12.35 -24.32 1.86
C ASP A 90 11.78 -23.08 2.57
N GLY A 91 12.26 -22.80 3.78
CA GLY A 91 11.77 -21.66 4.57
C GLY A 91 12.00 -20.30 3.91
N TYR A 92 13.12 -20.15 3.19
CA TYR A 92 13.47 -18.92 2.48
C TYR A 92 12.57 -18.73 1.26
N GLU A 93 12.37 -19.78 0.47
CA GLU A 93 11.48 -19.78 -0.69
C GLU A 93 10.03 -19.52 -0.29
N ARG A 94 9.59 -20.09 0.83
CA ARG A 94 8.25 -19.82 1.40
C ARG A 94 8.11 -18.37 1.83
N LEU A 95 9.13 -17.80 2.49
CA LEU A 95 9.13 -16.38 2.84
C LEU A 95 9.09 -15.51 1.59
N TYR A 96 9.92 -15.82 0.59
CA TYR A 96 9.97 -15.08 -0.67
C TYR A 96 8.64 -15.15 -1.44
N LEU A 97 8.00 -16.32 -1.46
CA LEU A 97 6.65 -16.50 -2.01
C LEU A 97 5.64 -15.60 -1.29
N ASN A 98 5.61 -15.63 0.05
CA ASN A 98 4.72 -14.77 0.84
C ASN A 98 4.90 -13.28 0.50
N VAL A 99 6.15 -12.82 0.38
CA VAL A 99 6.44 -11.41 0.06
C VAL A 99 5.92 -11.04 -1.34
N MET A 100 6.04 -11.93 -2.33
CA MET A 100 5.48 -11.69 -3.66
C MET A 100 3.94 -11.67 -3.65
N GLU A 101 3.31 -12.59 -2.92
CA GLU A 101 1.85 -12.60 -2.76
C GLU A 101 1.33 -11.33 -2.06
N TRP A 102 2.07 -10.82 -1.07
CA TRP A 102 1.75 -9.56 -0.40
C TRP A 102 1.81 -8.37 -1.36
N GLU A 103 2.82 -8.29 -2.24
CA GLU A 103 2.88 -7.24 -3.26
C GLU A 103 1.74 -7.35 -4.28
N ILE A 104 1.41 -8.55 -4.73
CA ILE A 104 0.27 -8.76 -5.63
C ILE A 104 -1.02 -8.26 -4.97
N LYS A 105 -1.26 -8.63 -3.70
CA LYS A 105 -2.44 -8.17 -2.96
C LYS A 105 -2.43 -6.66 -2.77
N ARG A 106 -1.27 -6.06 -2.49
CA ARG A 106 -1.09 -4.61 -2.40
C ARG A 106 -1.58 -3.91 -3.67
N ARG A 107 -1.16 -4.38 -4.85
CA ARG A 107 -1.56 -3.82 -6.15
C ARG A 107 -3.07 -3.88 -6.35
N CYS A 108 -3.70 -5.00 -6.01
CA CYS A 108 -5.16 -5.13 -6.07
C CYS A 108 -5.89 -4.13 -5.15
N ILE A 109 -5.44 -3.98 -3.90
CA ILE A 109 -6.03 -3.02 -2.95
C ILE A 109 -5.81 -1.59 -3.45
N LYS A 110 -4.61 -1.26 -3.93
CA LYS A 110 -4.30 0.06 -4.48
C LYS A 110 -5.22 0.40 -5.65
N GLN A 111 -5.40 -0.54 -6.56
CA GLN A 111 -6.30 -0.37 -7.71
C GLN A 111 -7.74 -0.14 -7.26
N ALA A 112 -8.26 -0.95 -6.34
CA ALA A 112 -9.61 -0.78 -5.79
C ALA A 112 -9.78 0.56 -5.08
N TYR A 113 -8.79 0.97 -4.29
CA TYR A 113 -8.78 2.28 -3.62
C TYR A 113 -8.86 3.43 -4.62
N LEU A 114 -8.05 3.38 -5.69
CA LEU A 114 -8.04 4.40 -6.74
C LEU A 114 -9.35 4.47 -7.53
N LEU A 115 -10.01 3.33 -7.74
CA LEU A 115 -11.34 3.28 -8.38
C LEU A 115 -12.41 3.94 -7.50
N ASN A 116 -12.35 3.73 -6.19
CA ASN A 116 -13.29 4.31 -5.23
C ASN A 116 -12.99 5.77 -4.85
N HIS A 117 -11.74 6.21 -5.06
CA HIS A 117 -11.29 7.58 -4.81
C HIS A 117 -10.71 8.19 -6.10
N PRO A 118 -11.54 8.36 -7.16
CA PRO A 118 -11.06 8.88 -8.42
C PRO A 118 -10.44 10.26 -8.18
N LYS A 119 -9.18 10.43 -8.61
CA LYS A 119 -8.52 11.74 -8.59
C LYS A 119 -9.37 12.69 -9.42
N SER A 120 -9.65 13.89 -8.88
CA SER A 120 -10.47 14.85 -9.61
C SER A 120 -9.88 15.05 -11.00
N THR A 121 -10.67 14.76 -12.03
CA THR A 121 -10.20 14.84 -13.40
C THR A 121 -9.72 16.25 -13.72
N LEU A 122 -8.84 16.41 -14.71
CA LEU A 122 -8.38 17.73 -15.14
C LEU A 122 -9.58 18.63 -15.52
N LYS A 123 -10.63 18.01 -16.08
CA LYS A 123 -11.94 18.62 -16.34
C LYS A 123 -12.65 19.10 -15.06
N GLU A 124 -12.67 18.30 -13.99
CA GLU A 124 -13.25 18.72 -12.70
C GLU A 124 -12.43 19.82 -12.01
N LYS A 125 -11.10 19.81 -12.15
CA LYS A 125 -10.24 20.89 -11.66
C LYS A 125 -10.51 22.19 -12.39
N ILE A 126 -10.61 22.15 -13.72
CA ILE A 126 -10.99 23.30 -14.56
C ILE A 126 -12.40 23.77 -14.18
N LYS A 127 -13.37 22.86 -14.02
CA LYS A 127 -14.73 23.21 -13.61
C LYS A 127 -14.75 23.90 -12.24
N LYS A 128 -14.03 23.38 -11.24
CA LYS A 128 -13.90 24.01 -9.91
C LYS A 128 -13.22 25.37 -9.97
N TYR A 129 -12.22 25.54 -10.83
CA TYR A 129 -11.55 26.82 -11.04
C TYR A 129 -12.50 27.84 -11.68
N LEU A 130 -13.18 27.47 -12.77
CA LEU A 130 -14.16 28.32 -13.45
C LEU A 130 -15.33 28.68 -12.53
N TRP A 131 -15.79 27.74 -11.69
CA TRP A 131 -16.81 28.00 -10.68
C TRP A 131 -16.36 29.05 -9.66
N LYS A 132 -15.16 28.89 -9.08
CA LYS A 132 -14.57 29.89 -8.15
C LYS A 132 -14.37 31.26 -8.79
N VAL A 133 -13.95 31.30 -10.05
CA VAL A 133 -13.83 32.55 -10.81
C VAL A 133 -15.22 33.15 -11.03
N GLY A 134 -16.20 32.37 -11.46
CA GLY A 134 -17.58 32.81 -11.68
C GLY A 134 -18.25 33.34 -10.41
N GLU A 135 -18.05 32.71 -9.25
CA GLU A 135 -18.51 33.23 -7.95
C GLU A 135 -17.85 34.57 -7.60
N LYS A 136 -16.54 34.72 -7.85
CA LYS A 136 -15.79 35.95 -7.58
C LYS A 136 -16.26 37.14 -8.45
N TYR A 137 -16.72 36.87 -9.67
CA TYR A 137 -17.18 37.90 -10.62
C TYR A 137 -18.71 37.95 -10.76
N GLY A 138 -19.47 37.24 -9.93
CA GLY A 138 -20.93 37.33 -9.86
C GLY A 138 -21.72 36.62 -10.98
N PHE A 139 -21.09 35.71 -11.74
CA PHE A 139 -21.74 35.01 -12.86
C PHE A 139 -22.68 33.87 -12.45
N TYR A 140 -22.55 33.35 -11.23
CA TYR A 140 -23.39 32.29 -10.68
C TYR A 140 -24.05 32.79 -9.39
N GLN A 141 -25.00 33.71 -9.50
CA GLN A 141 -25.93 34.01 -8.41
C GLN A 141 -27.06 32.99 -8.46
N ASN A 142 -27.31 32.32 -7.33
CA ASN A 142 -28.45 31.42 -7.18
C ASN A 142 -29.73 32.22 -7.47
N SER A 143 -30.42 31.87 -8.54
CA SER A 143 -31.84 32.18 -8.68
C SER A 143 -32.60 31.29 -7.70
N ASP A 144 -33.27 31.91 -6.73
CA ASP A 144 -34.18 31.30 -5.74
C ASP A 144 -35.20 30.33 -6.38
#